data_AF-A0A355RHY2-F1
#
_entry.id   AF-A0A355RHY2-F1
#
_cell.length_a   1.000
_cell.length_b   1.000
_cell.length_c   1.000
_cell.angle_alpha   90.00
_cell.angle_beta   90.00
_cell.angle_gamma   90.00
#
_symmetry.space_group_name_H-M   'P 1'
#
loop_
_entity.id
_entity.type
_entity.pdbx_description
1 polymer ?
#
loop_
_entity_poly.entity_id
_entity_poly.type
_entity_poly.pdbx_seq_one_letter_code
_entity_poly.pdbx_strand_id
1 'polypeptide(L)'
;MLKKAKYAARLAQNLQDVQSAQTLRCLAFNLRSENGLDQDRFDDICAHMLIEEVATGALVCCFRLLHLNGGSDIEKSYSAQFYELSALQSFDGKLVEMGRFCIHPQNQDPDILRVAWGALTQFVDAQKVDFLFGCTSFRGTDTKAYLDAFAMLRDKHLAPKRWLPRVKAPNVFKFAAGLRRQPDVRLAMRHMPPLLRSYLLMGGWVSDHAVVDKHMNTLHVFTGVEVGQIPPARKRLLRALS
;
A
#
# COMPACT_ATOMS: atom_id res chain seq x y z
N MET A 1 3.15 -33.53 14.69
CA MET A 1 3.31 -33.29 13.24
C MET A 1 3.31 -31.78 13.02
N LEU A 2 4.45 -31.17 12.69
CA LEU A 2 4.51 -29.74 12.34
C LEU A 2 3.74 -29.55 11.03
N LYS A 3 2.67 -28.74 11.03
CA LYS A 3 1.93 -28.40 9.80
C LYS A 3 2.91 -27.71 8.84
N LYS A 4 3.05 -28.24 7.62
CA LYS A 4 3.78 -27.57 6.53
C LYS A 4 3.08 -26.23 6.24
N ALA A 5 3.84 -25.16 6.09
CA ALA A 5 3.28 -23.85 5.76
C ALA A 5 2.50 -23.93 4.44
N LYS A 6 1.27 -23.38 4.41
CA LYS A 6 0.40 -23.42 3.23
C LYS A 6 0.87 -22.47 2.12
N TYR A 7 1.40 -21.31 2.51
CA TYR A 7 1.88 -20.28 1.59
C TYR A 7 3.36 -19.99 1.85
N ALA A 8 4.08 -19.63 0.80
CA ALA A 8 5.47 -19.18 0.85
C ALA A 8 5.59 -17.83 0.14
N ALA A 9 6.48 -16.98 0.64
CA ALA A 9 6.81 -15.71 0.01
C ALA A 9 8.23 -15.74 -0.55
N ARG A 10 8.43 -15.13 -1.71
CA ARG A 10 9.74 -14.95 -2.34
C ARG A 10 9.77 -13.70 -3.20
N LEU A 11 10.97 -13.18 -3.47
CA LEU A 11 11.17 -12.17 -4.49
C LEU A 11 11.18 -12.82 -5.88
N ALA A 12 10.66 -12.09 -6.88
CA ALA A 12 10.83 -12.41 -8.29
C ALA A 12 12.32 -12.44 -8.66
N GLN A 13 12.71 -13.42 -9.48
CA GLN A 13 14.10 -13.65 -9.88
C GLN A 13 14.34 -13.44 -11.38
N ASN A 14 13.27 -13.41 -12.19
CA ASN A 14 13.36 -13.34 -13.63
C ASN A 14 12.12 -12.65 -14.24
N LEU A 15 12.13 -12.45 -15.56
CA LEU A 15 11.03 -11.80 -16.26
C LEU A 15 9.71 -12.59 -16.21
N GLN A 16 9.78 -13.93 -16.13
CA GLN A 16 8.59 -14.78 -16.05
C GLN A 16 7.85 -14.56 -14.73
N ASP A 17 8.58 -14.41 -13.62
CA ASP A 17 8.01 -14.05 -12.32
C ASP A 17 7.30 -12.69 -12.36
N VAL A 18 7.92 -11.69 -12.99
CA VAL A 18 7.34 -10.36 -13.14
C VAL A 18 6.08 -10.41 -14.01
N GLN A 19 6.09 -11.16 -15.11
CA GLN A 19 4.91 -11.36 -15.97
C GLN A 19 3.77 -12.06 -15.24
N SER A 20 4.06 -13.06 -14.39
CA SER A 20 3.05 -13.69 -13.53
C SER A 20 2.42 -12.68 -12.56
N ALA A 21 3.22 -11.78 -11.97
CA ALA A 21 2.70 -10.69 -11.14
C ALA A 21 1.86 -9.68 -11.95
N GLN A 22 2.29 -9.29 -13.14
CA GLN A 22 1.54 -8.41 -14.04
C GLN A 22 0.18 -9.01 -14.44
N THR A 23 0.15 -10.31 -14.72
CA THR A 23 -1.07 -11.07 -15.04
C THR A 23 -2.03 -11.09 -13.84
N LEU A 24 -1.51 -11.42 -12.65
CA LEU A 24 -2.32 -11.42 -11.41
C LEU A 24 -2.89 -10.04 -11.11
N ARG A 25 -2.09 -8.98 -11.28
CA ARG A 25 -2.52 -7.59 -11.09
C ARG A 25 -3.62 -7.21 -12.08
N CYS A 26 -3.46 -7.52 -13.37
CA CYS A 26 -4.49 -7.26 -14.38
C CYS A 26 -5.84 -7.90 -13.99
N LEU A 27 -5.79 -9.16 -13.55
CA LEU A 27 -6.97 -9.88 -13.07
C LEU A 27 -7.56 -9.25 -11.81
N ALA A 28 -6.74 -9.02 -10.78
CA ALA A 28 -7.20 -8.58 -9.46
C ALA A 28 -7.73 -7.14 -9.46
N PHE A 29 -7.14 -6.27 -10.28
CA PHE A 29 -7.61 -4.90 -10.48
C PHE A 29 -8.71 -4.79 -11.54
N ASN A 30 -9.07 -5.91 -12.18
CA ASN A 30 -10.10 -5.97 -13.21
C ASN A 30 -9.84 -4.94 -14.34
N LEU A 31 -8.60 -4.90 -14.81
CA LEU A 31 -8.16 -3.97 -15.85
C LEU A 31 -8.48 -4.54 -17.23
N ARG A 32 -8.75 -3.63 -18.17
CA ARG A 32 -8.84 -3.96 -19.59
C ARG A 32 -7.47 -3.70 -20.21
N SER A 33 -6.74 -4.78 -20.49
CA SER A 33 -5.41 -4.72 -21.10
C SER A 33 -5.38 -5.63 -22.33
N GLU A 34 -4.84 -5.14 -23.45
CA GLU A 34 -4.80 -5.88 -24.73
C GLU A 34 -3.95 -7.15 -24.65
N ASN A 35 -2.87 -7.10 -23.88
CA ASN A 35 -1.97 -8.25 -23.67
C ASN A 35 -2.25 -8.99 -22.35
N GLY A 36 -3.27 -8.57 -21.59
CA GLY A 36 -3.63 -9.19 -20.31
C GLY A 36 -2.70 -8.84 -19.14
N LEU A 37 -1.86 -7.80 -19.25
CA LEU A 37 -0.87 -7.42 -18.25
C LEU A 37 -1.13 -6.03 -17.65
N ASP A 38 -0.96 -5.87 -16.34
CA ASP A 38 -0.79 -4.57 -15.66
C ASP A 38 0.71 -4.24 -15.62
N GLN A 39 1.20 -3.51 -16.64
CA GLN A 39 2.61 -3.16 -16.77
C GLN A 39 2.82 -1.64 -16.79
N ASP A 40 3.86 -1.18 -16.10
CA ASP A 40 4.33 0.19 -16.19
C ASP A 40 5.86 0.27 -16.04
N ARG A 41 6.42 1.47 -16.24
CA ARG A 41 7.87 1.72 -16.15
C ARG A 41 8.50 1.40 -14.78
N PHE A 42 7.70 1.26 -13.73
CA PHE A 42 8.21 0.96 -12.38
C PHE A 42 8.52 -0.52 -12.21
N ASP A 43 7.99 -1.40 -13.08
CA ASP A 43 8.25 -2.84 -13.01
C ASP A 43 9.74 -3.17 -13.11
N ASP A 44 10.51 -2.39 -13.87
CA ASP A 44 11.94 -2.62 -14.10
C ASP A 44 12.83 -2.21 -12.91
N ILE A 45 12.32 -1.35 -12.03
CA ILE A 45 13.08 -0.80 -10.89
C ILE A 45 12.55 -1.25 -9.53
N CYS A 46 11.38 -1.91 -9.51
CA CYS A 46 10.81 -2.46 -8.29
C CYS A 46 11.26 -3.90 -8.07
N ALA A 47 11.47 -4.27 -6.82
CA ALA A 47 11.39 -5.66 -6.43
C ALA A 47 9.91 -6.10 -6.43
N HIS A 48 9.64 -7.35 -6.82
CA HIS A 48 8.30 -7.91 -6.83
C HIS A 48 8.23 -9.03 -5.80
N MET A 49 7.39 -8.87 -4.78
CA MET A 49 7.12 -9.92 -3.81
C MET A 49 5.99 -10.81 -4.33
N LEU A 50 6.23 -12.11 -4.34
CA LEU A 50 5.31 -13.14 -4.78
C LEU A 50 4.93 -14.02 -3.59
N ILE A 51 3.65 -14.33 -3.44
CA ILE A 51 3.13 -15.25 -2.44
C ILE A 51 2.43 -16.38 -3.17
N GLU A 52 2.94 -17.58 -2.99
CA GLU A 52 2.54 -18.78 -3.72
C GLU A 52 1.98 -19.84 -2.75
N GLU A 53 0.98 -20.58 -3.19
CA GLU A 53 0.54 -21.78 -2.47
C GLU A 53 1.57 -22.91 -2.64
N VAL A 54 2.08 -23.44 -1.53
CA VAL A 54 3.20 -24.40 -1.53
C VAL A 54 2.84 -25.72 -2.22
N ALA A 55 1.58 -26.14 -2.16
CA ALA A 55 1.14 -27.40 -2.73
C ALA A 55 1.03 -27.37 -4.26
N THR A 56 0.69 -26.21 -4.83
CA THR A 56 0.34 -26.06 -6.25
C THR A 56 1.31 -25.18 -7.04
N GLY A 57 2.10 -24.36 -6.35
CA GLY A 57 2.90 -23.29 -6.97
C GLY A 57 2.05 -22.12 -7.47
N ALA A 58 0.74 -22.09 -7.21
CA ALA A 58 -0.14 -21.04 -7.70
C ALA A 58 0.19 -19.70 -7.03
N LEU A 59 0.40 -18.66 -7.83
CA LEU A 59 0.57 -17.29 -7.35
C LEU A 59 -0.78 -16.75 -6.84
N VAL A 60 -0.87 -16.49 -5.54
CA VAL A 60 -2.12 -16.07 -4.89
C VAL A 60 -2.11 -14.61 -4.43
N CYS A 61 -0.94 -13.99 -4.30
CA CYS A 61 -0.81 -12.58 -3.95
C CYS A 61 0.53 -12.03 -4.48
N CYS A 62 0.56 -10.76 -4.84
CA CYS A 62 1.81 -10.06 -5.15
C CYS A 62 1.74 -8.57 -4.76
N PHE A 63 2.92 -7.96 -4.62
CA PHE A 63 3.08 -6.51 -4.46
C PHE A 63 4.47 -6.06 -4.91
N ARG A 64 4.59 -4.76 -5.24
CA ARG A 64 5.85 -4.12 -5.64
C ARG A 64 6.48 -3.36 -4.49
N LEU A 65 7.81 -3.32 -4.47
CA LEU A 65 8.64 -2.59 -3.54
C LEU A 65 9.67 -1.77 -4.31
N LEU A 66 9.51 -0.45 -4.33
CA LEU A 66 10.53 0.47 -4.83
C LEU A 66 11.41 0.92 -3.67
N HIS A 67 12.69 0.58 -3.73
CA HIS A 67 13.67 1.02 -2.73
C HIS A 67 14.26 2.38 -3.10
N LEU A 68 14.28 3.30 -2.14
CA LEU A 68 14.87 4.63 -2.27
C LEU A 68 15.93 4.82 -1.18
N ASN A 69 17.10 5.33 -1.55
CA ASN A 69 18.24 5.43 -0.64
C ASN A 69 18.16 6.65 0.31
N GLY A 70 17.22 7.56 0.05
CA GLY A 70 17.01 8.76 0.87
C GLY A 70 15.85 9.60 0.33
N GLY A 71 15.45 10.61 1.11
CA GLY A 71 14.36 11.53 0.73
C GLY A 71 14.57 12.18 -0.64
N SER A 72 15.82 12.46 -1.04
CA SER A 72 16.14 13.04 -2.36
C SER A 72 15.65 12.20 -3.55
N ASP A 73 15.40 10.91 -3.35
CA ASP A 73 14.89 10.01 -4.38
C ASP A 73 13.35 9.97 -4.46
N ILE A 74 12.62 10.65 -3.56
CA ILE A 74 11.16 10.52 -3.41
C ILE A 74 10.37 10.85 -4.68
N GLU A 75 10.87 11.79 -5.50
CA GLU A 75 10.23 12.18 -6.76
C GLU A 75 10.32 11.09 -7.84
N LYS A 76 11.15 10.06 -7.64
CA LYS A 76 11.22 8.87 -8.50
C LYS A 76 10.08 7.89 -8.24
N SER A 77 9.27 8.08 -7.19
CA SER A 77 8.21 7.16 -6.78
C SER A 77 6.96 7.23 -7.68
N TYR A 78 6.15 6.18 -7.64
CA TYR A 78 4.83 6.18 -8.28
C TYR A 78 3.93 7.25 -7.67
N SER A 79 3.96 7.39 -6.34
CA SER A 79 3.17 8.34 -5.55
C SER A 79 3.46 9.79 -5.96
N ALA A 80 4.71 10.12 -6.29
CA ALA A 80 5.10 11.44 -6.74
C ALA A 80 4.42 11.88 -8.05
N GLN A 81 3.79 10.97 -8.81
CA GLN A 81 3.00 11.34 -9.97
C GLN A 81 1.70 12.07 -9.57
N PHE A 82 1.16 11.79 -8.39
CA PHE A 82 -0.15 12.27 -7.93
C PHE A 82 -0.09 13.21 -6.74
N TYR A 83 0.98 13.12 -5.95
CA TYR A 83 1.23 13.94 -4.78
C TYR A 83 2.49 14.77 -4.98
N GLU A 84 2.49 15.98 -4.43
CA GLU A 84 3.69 16.79 -4.34
C GLU A 84 4.39 16.43 -3.01
N LEU A 85 5.63 15.93 -3.11
CA LEU A 85 6.33 15.25 -2.01
C LEU A 85 7.61 15.96 -1.56
N SER A 86 7.84 17.23 -1.92
CA SER A 86 9.06 17.97 -1.52
C SER A 86 9.31 17.98 -0.02
N ALA A 87 8.26 17.95 0.80
CA ALA A 87 8.39 17.85 2.25
C ALA A 87 9.20 16.61 2.69
N LEU A 88 9.03 15.49 1.99
CA LEU A 88 9.73 14.23 2.24
C LEU A 88 11.15 14.18 1.65
N GLN A 89 11.55 15.17 0.83
CA GLN A 89 12.92 15.21 0.30
C GLN A 89 13.98 15.36 1.39
N SER A 90 13.58 15.94 2.52
CA SER A 90 14.41 16.10 3.71
C SER A 90 14.38 14.91 4.68
N PHE A 91 13.68 13.83 4.34
CA PHE A 91 13.65 12.63 5.18
C PHE A 91 15.02 11.93 5.15
N ASP A 92 15.60 11.73 6.33
CA ASP A 92 16.85 11.03 6.51
C ASP A 92 16.58 9.54 6.81
N GLY A 93 17.26 8.66 6.09
CA GLY A 93 17.03 7.22 6.12
C GLY A 93 16.43 6.65 4.85
N LYS A 94 16.27 5.32 4.81
CA LYS A 94 15.82 4.59 3.61
C LYS A 94 14.31 4.54 3.52
N LEU A 95 13.78 4.73 2.31
CA LEU A 95 12.35 4.71 2.06
C LEU A 95 12.00 3.52 1.16
N VAL A 96 10.82 2.93 1.37
CA VAL A 96 10.25 1.95 0.47
C VAL A 96 8.84 2.34 0.10
N GLU A 97 8.59 2.46 -1.20
CA GLU A 97 7.22 2.53 -1.71
C GLU A 97 6.68 1.11 -1.88
N MET A 98 5.56 0.81 -1.24
CA MET A 98 4.79 -0.40 -1.49
C MET A 98 3.62 -0.08 -2.41
N GLY A 99 3.52 -0.79 -3.53
CA GLY A 99 2.50 -0.57 -4.53
C GLY A 99 1.92 -1.85 -5.09
N ARG A 100 0.83 -1.71 -5.86
CA ARG A 100 0.18 -2.82 -6.60
C ARG A 100 -0.09 -4.08 -5.75
N PHE A 101 -0.40 -3.90 -4.47
CA PHE A 101 -0.77 -5.01 -3.61
C PHE A 101 -2.11 -5.60 -4.06
N CYS A 102 -2.10 -6.89 -4.42
CA CYS A 102 -3.32 -7.59 -4.78
C CYS A 102 -3.29 -9.06 -4.35
N ILE A 103 -4.46 -9.56 -3.97
CA ILE A 103 -4.72 -10.98 -3.74
C ILE A 103 -5.60 -11.46 -4.88
N HIS A 104 -5.38 -12.69 -5.34
CA HIS A 104 -6.20 -13.33 -6.36
C HIS A 104 -7.69 -13.29 -5.95
N PRO A 105 -8.62 -12.82 -6.80
CA PRO A 105 -10.01 -12.55 -6.39
C PRO A 105 -10.79 -13.72 -5.81
N GLN A 106 -10.41 -14.95 -6.17
CA GLN A 106 -11.03 -16.17 -5.66
C GLN A 106 -10.45 -16.63 -4.30
N ASN A 107 -9.36 -16.03 -3.84
CA ASN A 107 -8.73 -16.35 -2.57
C ASN A 107 -9.23 -15.42 -1.46
N GLN A 108 -9.78 -16.02 -0.39
CA GLN A 108 -10.25 -15.31 0.81
C GLN A 108 -9.49 -15.73 2.07
N ASP A 109 -8.43 -16.54 1.92
CA ASP A 109 -7.67 -17.07 3.05
C ASP A 109 -6.87 -15.94 3.75
N PRO A 110 -7.17 -15.63 5.02
CA PRO A 110 -6.48 -14.57 5.75
C PRO A 110 -4.98 -14.86 5.96
N ASP A 111 -4.53 -16.12 5.86
CA ASP A 111 -3.11 -16.48 5.99
C ASP A 111 -2.25 -15.88 4.87
N ILE A 112 -2.82 -15.64 3.68
CA ILE A 112 -2.11 -14.98 2.57
C ILE A 112 -1.63 -13.59 3.00
N LEU A 113 -2.50 -12.83 3.65
CA LEU A 113 -2.18 -11.49 4.14
C LEU A 113 -1.15 -11.55 5.29
N ARG A 114 -1.24 -12.57 6.16
CA ARG A 114 -0.25 -12.77 7.24
C ARG A 114 1.14 -13.03 6.69
N VAL A 115 1.26 -13.93 5.70
CA VAL A 115 2.53 -14.25 5.04
C VAL A 115 3.07 -13.04 4.27
N ALA A 116 2.22 -12.29 3.57
CA ALA A 116 2.62 -11.06 2.90
C ALA A 116 3.21 -10.02 3.87
N TRP A 117 2.59 -9.83 5.04
CA TRP A 117 3.13 -8.93 6.07
C TRP A 117 4.40 -9.45 6.73
N GLY A 118 4.52 -10.76 6.95
CA GLY A 118 5.76 -11.38 7.41
C GLY A 118 6.92 -11.10 6.44
N ALA A 119 6.71 -11.36 5.15
CA ALA A 119 7.69 -11.11 4.10
C ALA A 119 8.08 -9.62 3.99
N LEU A 120 7.10 -8.71 4.08
CA LEU A 120 7.40 -7.27 4.10
C LEU A 120 8.20 -6.87 5.34
N THR A 121 7.89 -7.45 6.51
CA THR A 121 8.60 -7.17 7.75
C THR A 121 10.06 -7.62 7.66
N GLN A 122 10.29 -8.83 7.15
CA GLN A 122 11.65 -9.32 6.87
C GLN A 122 12.40 -8.39 5.90
N PHE A 123 11.73 -7.95 4.83
CA PHE A 123 12.33 -7.03 3.86
C PHE A 123 12.69 -5.68 4.50
N VAL A 124 11.79 -5.10 5.28
CA VAL A 124 12.00 -3.84 6.01
C VAL A 124 13.17 -3.95 6.97
N ASP A 125 13.23 -5.01 7.78
CA ASP A 125 14.32 -5.22 8.73
C ASP A 125 15.65 -5.48 8.00
N ALA A 126 15.67 -6.32 6.96
CA ALA A 126 16.87 -6.65 6.19
C ALA A 126 17.45 -5.44 5.44
N GLN A 127 16.59 -4.61 4.85
CA GLN A 127 17.00 -3.43 4.11
C GLN A 127 17.23 -2.19 5.00
N LYS A 128 16.90 -2.29 6.29
CA LYS A 128 16.94 -1.19 7.27
C LYS A 128 16.09 -0.01 6.80
N VAL A 129 14.83 -0.28 6.47
CA VAL A 129 13.89 0.74 5.98
C VAL A 129 13.40 1.57 7.15
N ASP A 130 13.44 2.89 7.01
CA ASP A 130 13.03 3.85 8.01
C ASP A 130 11.62 4.38 7.76
N PHE A 131 11.19 4.39 6.49
CA PHE A 131 9.87 4.86 6.08
C PHE A 131 9.25 4.00 4.99
N LEU A 132 8.08 3.43 5.29
CA LEU A 132 7.26 2.70 4.33
C LEU A 132 6.12 3.60 3.87
N PHE A 133 5.91 3.74 2.57
CA PHE A 133 4.85 4.58 2.03
C PHE A 133 4.18 3.99 0.78
N GLY A 134 3.12 4.63 0.31
CA GLY A 134 2.48 4.30 -0.96
C GLY A 134 1.08 4.91 -1.05
N CYS A 135 0.32 4.46 -2.05
CA CYS A 135 -1.07 4.84 -2.23
C CYS A 135 -2.00 3.73 -1.75
N THR A 136 -2.85 4.03 -0.78
CA THR A 136 -3.94 3.10 -0.40
C THR A 136 -5.27 3.58 -0.96
N SER A 137 -5.99 2.66 -1.59
CA SER A 137 -7.16 2.97 -2.39
C SER A 137 -8.47 2.48 -1.76
N PHE A 138 -9.49 3.32 -1.86
CA PHE A 138 -10.90 3.00 -1.72
C PHE A 138 -11.46 2.62 -3.10
N ARG A 139 -12.38 1.66 -3.15
CA ARG A 139 -12.95 1.16 -4.41
C ARG A 139 -13.98 2.15 -4.97
N GLY A 140 -13.94 2.41 -6.26
CA GLY A 140 -14.83 3.36 -6.92
C GLY A 140 -14.38 4.81 -6.73
N THR A 141 -15.02 5.71 -7.48
CA THR A 141 -14.73 7.15 -7.45
C THR A 141 -15.77 7.98 -6.70
N ASP A 142 -16.82 7.36 -6.16
CA ASP A 142 -17.85 8.06 -5.39
C ASP A 142 -17.39 8.27 -3.93
N THR A 143 -17.17 9.53 -3.56
CA THR A 143 -16.75 9.91 -2.22
C THR A 143 -17.83 9.72 -1.16
N LYS A 144 -19.13 9.69 -1.55
CA LYS A 144 -20.26 9.64 -0.62
C LYS A 144 -20.24 8.40 0.26
N ALA A 145 -19.86 7.25 -0.32
CA ALA A 145 -19.74 5.99 0.41
C ALA A 145 -18.63 5.99 1.47
N TYR A 146 -17.70 6.95 1.41
CA TYR A 146 -16.49 6.99 2.23
C TYR A 146 -16.41 8.20 3.16
N LEU A 147 -17.47 9.00 3.27
CA LEU A 147 -17.44 10.25 4.05
C LEU A 147 -17.08 10.03 5.53
N ASP A 148 -17.58 8.96 6.16
CA ASP A 148 -17.22 8.64 7.53
C ASP A 148 -15.75 8.19 7.67
N ALA A 149 -15.25 7.42 6.69
CA ALA A 149 -13.84 7.04 6.66
C ALA A 149 -12.94 8.27 6.49
N PHE A 150 -13.27 9.17 5.57
CA PHE A 150 -12.52 10.42 5.37
C PHE A 150 -12.61 11.37 6.57
N ALA A 151 -13.75 11.46 7.26
CA ALA A 151 -13.85 12.22 8.50
C ALA A 151 -12.96 11.63 9.61
N MET A 152 -12.92 10.29 9.74
CA MET A 152 -12.03 9.62 10.68
C MET A 152 -10.55 9.87 10.34
N LEU A 153 -10.18 9.81 9.05
CA LEU A 153 -8.81 10.10 8.61
C LEU A 153 -8.39 11.54 8.93
N ARG A 154 -9.27 12.51 8.63
CA ARG A 154 -9.07 13.93 8.99
C ARG A 154 -8.81 14.09 10.48
N ASP A 155 -9.60 13.44 11.32
CA ASP A 155 -9.59 13.69 12.76
C ASP A 155 -8.41 13.05 13.48
N LYS A 156 -7.88 11.93 12.96
CA LYS A 156 -6.96 11.07 13.72
C LYS A 156 -5.67 10.68 12.99
N HIS A 157 -5.62 10.81 11.67
CA HIS A 157 -4.60 10.16 10.87
C HIS A 157 -3.94 11.06 9.83
N LEU A 158 -4.13 12.37 9.87
CA LEU A 158 -3.41 13.27 8.97
C LEU A 158 -1.90 13.23 9.24
N ALA A 159 -1.12 13.34 8.18
CA ALA A 159 0.33 13.43 8.25
C ALA A 159 0.76 14.57 9.20
N PRO A 160 1.89 14.40 9.91
CA PRO A 160 2.55 15.51 10.59
C PRO A 160 2.81 16.65 9.61
N LYS A 161 2.64 17.91 10.03
CA LYS A 161 2.81 19.09 9.16
C LYS A 161 4.12 19.09 8.36
N ARG A 162 5.21 18.60 8.96
CA ARG A 162 6.52 18.48 8.32
C ARG A 162 6.57 17.51 7.14
N TRP A 163 5.68 16.52 7.10
CA TRP A 163 5.64 15.44 6.09
C TRP A 163 4.40 15.48 5.20
N LEU A 164 3.49 16.44 5.40
CA LEU A 164 2.20 16.47 4.73
C LEU A 164 2.35 16.63 3.21
N PRO A 165 1.93 15.62 2.41
CA PRO A 165 1.92 15.73 0.95
C PRO A 165 0.98 16.84 0.48
N ARG A 166 1.41 17.65 -0.49
CA ARG A 166 0.55 18.67 -1.10
C ARG A 166 -0.14 18.10 -2.34
N VAL A 167 -1.20 18.80 -2.76
CA VAL A 167 -1.99 18.43 -3.94
C VAL A 167 -1.18 18.65 -5.21
N LYS A 168 -1.05 17.60 -6.03
CA LYS A 168 -0.47 17.65 -7.39
C LYS A 168 -1.45 17.19 -8.46
N ALA A 169 -2.21 16.13 -8.17
CA ALA A 169 -3.21 15.61 -9.09
C ALA A 169 -4.31 16.65 -9.39
N PRO A 170 -4.84 16.68 -10.63
CA PRO A 170 -5.83 17.68 -11.04
C PRO A 170 -7.21 17.47 -10.41
N ASN A 171 -7.53 16.25 -9.98
CA ASN A 171 -8.84 15.92 -9.41
C ASN A 171 -8.67 15.24 -8.05
N VAL A 172 -9.09 15.95 -6.99
CA VAL A 172 -8.95 15.51 -5.60
C VAL A 172 -10.19 15.83 -4.78
N PHE A 173 -10.47 14.97 -3.81
CA PHE A 173 -11.39 15.25 -2.71
C PHE A 173 -10.61 15.72 -1.48
N LYS A 174 -10.61 17.04 -1.23
CA LYS A 174 -9.89 17.68 -0.11
C LYS A 174 -10.65 17.50 1.21
N PHE A 175 -10.70 16.28 1.72
CA PHE A 175 -11.54 15.95 2.87
C PHE A 175 -11.14 16.69 4.15
N ALA A 176 -9.88 17.02 4.38
CA ALA A 176 -9.52 17.77 5.59
C ALA A 176 -10.06 19.20 5.59
N ALA A 177 -10.02 19.87 4.44
CA ALA A 177 -10.48 21.24 4.29
C ALA A 177 -12.01 21.33 4.14
N GLY A 178 -12.62 20.42 3.37
CA GLY A 178 -14.01 20.52 2.94
C GLY A 178 -15.02 19.73 3.78
N LEU A 179 -14.58 18.74 4.56
CA LEU A 179 -15.50 17.91 5.33
C LEU A 179 -15.69 18.50 6.74
N ARG A 180 -16.94 18.69 7.17
CA ARG A 180 -17.30 19.24 8.51
C ARG A 180 -18.06 18.27 9.40
N ARG A 181 -18.43 17.09 8.90
CA ARG A 181 -19.13 16.06 9.69
C ARG A 181 -18.20 15.41 10.73
N GLN A 182 -18.78 14.91 11.81
CA GLN A 182 -18.14 13.92 12.67
C GLN A 182 -18.31 12.51 12.07
N PRO A 183 -17.33 11.61 12.22
CA PRO A 183 -17.41 10.26 11.68
C PRO A 183 -18.33 9.37 12.53
N ASP A 184 -19.24 8.62 11.89
CA ASP A 184 -19.73 7.38 12.48
C ASP A 184 -18.57 6.36 12.44
N VAL A 185 -18.06 6.01 13.63
CA VAL A 185 -16.90 5.12 13.78
C VAL A 185 -17.14 3.75 13.17
N ARG A 186 -18.36 3.20 13.27
CA ARG A 186 -18.67 1.86 12.72
C ARG A 186 -18.69 1.89 11.19
N LEU A 187 -19.32 2.91 10.60
CA LEU A 187 -19.34 3.08 9.15
C LEU A 187 -17.94 3.36 8.60
N ALA A 188 -17.18 4.23 9.26
CA ALA A 188 -15.79 4.50 8.91
C ALA A 188 -14.96 3.21 8.87
N MET A 189 -15.02 2.38 9.92
CA MET A 189 -14.28 1.13 9.98
C MET A 189 -14.74 0.09 8.95
N ARG A 190 -16.05 0.04 8.66
CA ARG A 190 -16.61 -0.85 7.62
C ARG A 190 -16.10 -0.49 6.24
N HIS A 191 -16.02 0.79 5.93
CA HIS A 191 -15.64 1.29 4.60
C HIS A 191 -14.14 1.56 4.45
N MET A 192 -13.37 1.52 5.53
CA MET A 192 -11.91 1.65 5.49
C MET A 192 -11.27 0.43 4.79
N PRO A 193 -10.42 0.64 3.76
CA PRO A 193 -9.68 -0.44 3.12
C PRO A 193 -8.89 -1.27 4.16
N PRO A 194 -8.92 -2.61 4.09
CA PRO A 194 -8.21 -3.47 5.06
C PRO A 194 -6.71 -3.16 5.14
N LEU A 195 -6.11 -2.85 3.98
CA LEU A 195 -4.71 -2.48 3.87
C LEU A 195 -4.42 -1.16 4.60
N LEU A 196 -5.23 -0.12 4.36
CA LEU A 196 -5.14 1.16 5.07
C LEU A 196 -5.30 0.98 6.58
N ARG A 197 -6.30 0.22 7.03
CA ARG A 197 -6.47 -0.10 8.46
C ARG A 197 -5.21 -0.69 9.08
N SER A 198 -4.53 -1.58 8.37
CA SER A 198 -3.30 -2.21 8.85
C SER A 198 -2.17 -1.18 9.05
N TYR A 199 -2.02 -0.23 8.12
CA TYR A 199 -1.08 0.88 8.26
C TYR A 199 -1.41 1.82 9.41
N LEU A 200 -2.68 2.20 9.57
CA LEU A 200 -3.11 3.08 10.68
C LEU A 200 -2.84 2.43 12.05
N LEU A 201 -3.04 1.12 12.18
CA LEU A 201 -2.67 0.36 13.39
C LEU A 201 -1.16 0.31 13.66
N MET A 202 -0.33 0.56 12.64
CA MET A 202 1.13 0.69 12.78
C MET A 202 1.56 2.14 13.08
N GLY A 203 0.63 3.05 13.37
CA GLY A 203 0.93 4.47 13.55
C GLY A 203 1.03 5.23 12.23
N GLY A 204 0.53 4.65 11.14
CA GLY A 204 0.51 5.28 9.84
C GLY A 204 -0.40 6.49 9.77
N TRP A 205 -0.08 7.37 8.84
CA TRP A 205 -0.77 8.62 8.56
C TRP A 205 -1.05 8.78 7.06
N VAL A 206 -1.94 9.70 6.70
CA VAL A 206 -2.40 9.93 5.33
C VAL A 206 -2.29 11.39 4.89
N SER A 207 -2.35 11.63 3.57
CA SER A 207 -2.57 12.97 3.01
C SER A 207 -3.89 13.57 3.47
N ASP A 208 -4.06 14.88 3.30
CA ASP A 208 -5.28 15.62 3.66
C ASP A 208 -6.37 15.61 2.55
N HIS A 209 -6.08 14.91 1.45
CA HIS A 209 -6.91 14.76 0.28
C HIS A 209 -6.80 13.35 -0.30
N ALA A 210 -7.87 12.92 -0.97
CA ALA A 210 -7.88 11.72 -1.79
C ALA A 210 -7.82 12.10 -3.28
N VAL A 211 -7.01 11.40 -4.06
CA VAL A 211 -6.92 11.56 -5.51
C VAL A 211 -7.98 10.69 -6.17
N VAL A 212 -8.68 11.26 -7.15
CA VAL A 212 -9.71 10.54 -7.91
C VAL A 212 -9.06 9.92 -9.15
N ASP A 213 -8.86 8.60 -9.11
CA ASP A 213 -8.31 7.83 -10.22
C ASP A 213 -9.44 7.13 -10.98
N LYS A 214 -9.82 7.69 -12.13
CA LYS A 214 -10.88 7.13 -12.99
C LYS A 214 -10.41 5.89 -13.76
N HIS A 215 -9.11 5.74 -14.00
CA HIS A 215 -8.56 4.62 -14.74
C HIS A 215 -8.62 3.34 -13.90
N MET A 216 -8.16 3.43 -12.65
CA MET A 216 -8.24 2.34 -11.68
C MET A 216 -9.62 2.23 -11.02
N ASN A 217 -10.52 3.19 -11.26
CA ASN A 217 -11.80 3.33 -10.59
C ASN A 217 -11.62 3.32 -9.05
N THR A 218 -10.80 4.24 -8.54
CA THR A 218 -10.50 4.34 -7.10
C THR A 218 -10.43 5.79 -6.60
N LEU A 219 -10.55 5.95 -5.29
CA LEU A 219 -10.07 7.12 -4.56
C LEU A 219 -8.84 6.69 -3.78
N HIS A 220 -7.68 7.28 -3.97
CA HIS A 220 -6.49 6.90 -3.20
C HIS A 220 -5.98 8.04 -2.32
N VAL A 221 -5.44 7.69 -1.17
CA VAL A 221 -4.74 8.60 -0.27
C VAL A 221 -3.27 8.18 -0.21
N PHE A 222 -2.37 9.17 -0.09
CA PHE A 222 -1.00 8.88 0.28
C PHE A 222 -1.04 8.32 1.69
N THR A 223 -0.27 7.26 1.95
CA THR A 223 -0.15 6.64 3.26
C THR A 223 1.32 6.45 3.59
N GLY A 224 1.74 6.89 4.78
CA GLY A 224 3.10 6.79 5.28
C GLY A 224 3.16 6.13 6.65
N VAL A 225 4.21 5.35 6.89
CA VAL A 225 4.52 4.72 8.18
C VAL A 225 6.01 4.90 8.47
N GLU A 226 6.32 5.68 9.50
CA GLU A 226 7.67 5.76 10.06
C GLU A 226 7.96 4.48 10.86
N VAL A 227 8.88 3.64 10.38
CA VAL A 227 9.17 2.31 10.97
C VAL A 227 9.63 2.45 12.42
N GLY A 228 10.38 3.51 12.73
CA GLY A 228 10.77 3.88 14.09
C GLY A 228 9.58 4.04 15.04
N GLN A 229 8.47 4.59 14.55
CA GLN A 229 7.28 4.95 15.34
C GLN A 229 6.24 3.82 15.47
N ILE A 230 6.44 2.68 14.80
CA ILE A 230 5.50 1.55 14.94
C ILE A 230 5.46 1.10 16.41
N PRO A 231 4.26 0.96 17.02
CA PRO A 231 4.13 0.55 18.42
C PRO A 231 4.90 -0.75 18.73
N PRO A 232 5.65 -0.87 19.84
CA PRO A 232 6.49 -2.04 20.11
C PRO A 232 5.74 -3.37 20.12
N ALA A 233 4.51 -3.39 20.66
CA ALA A 233 3.65 -4.57 20.62
C ALA A 233 3.32 -5.00 19.19
N ARG A 234 3.10 -4.03 18.29
CA ARG A 234 2.81 -4.28 16.87
C ARG A 234 4.06 -4.78 16.13
N LYS A 235 5.23 -4.19 16.38
CA LYS A 235 6.52 -4.69 15.84
C LYS A 235 6.74 -6.16 16.19
N ARG A 236 6.52 -6.55 17.45
CA ARG A 236 6.66 -7.95 17.90
C ARG A 236 5.70 -8.89 17.17
N LEU A 237 4.44 -8.50 17.01
CA LEU A 237 3.45 -9.31 16.29
C LEU A 237 3.82 -9.48 14.81
N LEU A 238 4.27 -8.43 14.14
CA LEU A 238 4.69 -8.49 12.74
C LEU A 238 5.91 -9.39 12.55
N ARG A 239 6.90 -9.28 13.44
CA ARG A 239 8.09 -10.14 13.44
C ARG A 239 7.79 -11.60 13.79
N ALA A 240 6.70 -11.88 14.51
CA ALA A 240 6.25 -13.25 14.76
C ALA A 240 5.57 -13.90 13.54
N LEU A 241 5.22 -13.11 12.51
CA LEU A 241 4.76 -13.61 11.21
C LEU A 241 5.91 -13.86 10.23
N SER A 242 7.10 -13.36 10.58
CA SER A 242 8.33 -13.46 9.81
C SER A 242 9.01 -14.79 10.08
#